data_AF-A0A954Z7C8-F1
#
_entry.id   AF-A0A954Z7C8-F1
#
_cell.length_a   1.000
_cell.length_b   1.000
_cell.length_c   1.000
_cell.angle_alpha   90.00
_cell.angle_beta   90.00
_cell.angle_gamma   90.00
#
_symmetry.space_group_name_H-M   'P 1'
#
loop_
_entity.id
_entity.type
_entity.pdbx_description
1 polymer ?
#
loop_
_entity_poly.entity_id
_entity_poly.type
_entity_poly.pdbx_seq_one_letter_code
_entity_poly.pdbx_strand_id
1 'polypeptide(L)'
;LEPLIVEPAQATPSISADGTVLLSVLADDDQGESNLTYAWSVVGNPPGNVVFSTNDSNAAKHTVANLDAVGDYQLRVVVVDLDGNSAESTVVVSRRDYVARYKADETGGATLYDDSPAHNDASLSGSFSFSAGQLDNALNLGGGFAELPAGIVSDLRDFTIAAWVKPSRISAWARIFDFGDDTTNYMFLTPLANTGRPRFAIRTPSVGEQIVDSSVTLPSGVWSHVAVSLSGTTARLYVDGVLRGSNPGTTLTPADLGETSANYLGKSQWPDPAFLGSIDEFRIYSRALSTAEIQSLASLPTHPGDFDGDQRAAGSDFLLWQRTLASTTNLSADGDRNLVVDRADLTLWEQSFGTSATSLATSVLSVKAQLSDDSEPLAGIGDVGPVDSVALGIALALAVLEPTRDDLVAARPNTAAIADEPLHVQTAAEQSFLASAEPRPNEASSRVRRPERRASLTEVDAALRNTLFFRSQSGRSTPIIED
;
A
#
# COMPACT_ATOMS: atom_id res chain seq x y z
N LEU A 1 14.32 -37.23 -21.96
CA LEU A 1 12.88 -36.93 -21.74
C LEU A 1 12.80 -35.42 -21.52
N GLU A 2 11.66 -34.81 -21.21
CA GLU A 2 11.76 -33.45 -20.64
C GLU A 2 12.30 -33.58 -19.20
N PRO A 3 13.19 -32.67 -18.74
CA PRO A 3 13.62 -32.65 -17.35
C PRO A 3 12.42 -32.58 -16.39
N LEU A 4 12.53 -33.26 -15.25
CA LEU A 4 11.55 -33.18 -14.18
C LEU A 4 12.12 -32.38 -13.01
N ILE A 5 11.42 -31.33 -12.57
CA ILE A 5 11.75 -30.65 -11.32
C ILE A 5 11.41 -31.58 -10.15
N VAL A 6 12.44 -32.04 -9.44
CA VAL A 6 12.32 -32.94 -8.27
C VAL A 6 12.18 -32.13 -6.99
N GLU A 7 12.97 -31.07 -6.86
CA GLU A 7 12.82 -30.08 -5.79
C GLU A 7 12.62 -28.71 -6.43
N PRO A 8 11.51 -28.02 -6.15
CA PRO A 8 11.24 -26.72 -6.73
C PRO A 8 12.28 -25.68 -6.30
N ALA A 9 12.35 -24.58 -7.04
CA ALA A 9 13.15 -23.42 -6.69
C ALA A 9 12.82 -22.95 -5.26
N GLN A 10 13.86 -22.82 -4.45
CA GLN A 10 13.82 -22.38 -3.06
C GLN A 10 14.84 -21.26 -2.82
N ALA A 11 14.61 -20.50 -1.76
CA ALA A 11 15.44 -19.38 -1.36
C ALA A 11 15.66 -19.37 0.16
N THR A 12 16.91 -19.20 0.60
CA THR A 12 17.28 -19.11 2.01
C THR A 12 18.26 -17.95 2.25
N PRO A 13 17.86 -16.93 3.04
CA PRO A 13 16.49 -16.63 3.47
C PRO A 13 15.63 -16.16 2.28
N SER A 14 14.31 -16.31 2.36
CA SER A 14 13.38 -15.77 1.36
C SER A 14 13.17 -14.25 1.50
N ILE A 15 13.46 -13.68 2.67
CA ILE A 15 13.46 -12.25 2.95
C ILE A 15 14.85 -11.86 3.48
N SER A 16 15.55 -10.96 2.80
CA SER A 16 16.93 -10.56 3.10
C SER A 16 17.05 -9.08 3.41
N ALA A 17 17.89 -8.74 4.40
CA ALA A 17 18.21 -7.34 4.72
C ALA A 17 19.31 -6.78 3.82
N ASP A 18 20.37 -7.56 3.60
CA ASP A 18 21.54 -7.15 2.82
C ASP A 18 21.35 -7.38 1.31
N GLY A 19 20.32 -8.14 0.92
CA GLY A 19 20.03 -8.50 -0.46
C GLY A 19 20.71 -9.78 -0.91
N THR A 20 21.45 -10.47 -0.03
CA THR A 20 22.09 -11.76 -0.33
C THR A 20 21.11 -12.90 -0.06
N VAL A 21 20.90 -13.77 -1.04
CA VAL A 21 19.99 -14.93 -0.95
C VAL A 21 20.62 -16.17 -1.55
N LEU A 22 20.60 -17.31 -0.84
CA LEU A 22 20.97 -18.61 -1.40
C LEU A 22 19.79 -19.21 -2.14
N LEU A 23 19.98 -19.57 -3.41
CA LEU A 23 18.98 -20.23 -4.24
C LEU A 23 19.34 -21.70 -4.44
N SER A 24 18.34 -22.56 -4.41
CA SER A 24 18.47 -23.98 -4.74
C SER A 24 17.32 -24.48 -5.58
N VAL A 25 17.59 -25.46 -6.44
CA VAL A 25 16.60 -26.20 -7.23
C VAL A 25 17.22 -27.56 -7.56
N LEU A 26 16.41 -28.61 -7.70
CA LEU A 26 16.89 -29.90 -8.18
C LEU A 26 15.97 -30.41 -9.28
N ALA A 27 16.56 -30.83 -10.39
CA ALA A 27 15.87 -31.53 -11.45
C ALA A 27 16.56 -32.87 -11.73
N ASP A 28 15.85 -33.77 -12.39
CA ASP A 28 16.39 -35.03 -12.89
C ASP A 28 15.91 -35.27 -14.31
N ASP A 29 16.64 -36.09 -15.06
CA ASP A 29 16.33 -36.44 -16.45
C ASP A 29 16.83 -37.86 -16.76
N ASP A 30 16.35 -38.47 -17.85
CA ASP A 30 16.79 -39.79 -18.27
C ASP A 30 18.28 -39.86 -18.65
N GLN A 31 18.90 -38.73 -18.98
CA GLN A 31 20.34 -38.60 -19.19
C GLN A 31 21.12 -38.24 -17.92
N GLY A 32 20.42 -38.10 -16.78
CA GLY A 32 20.98 -37.85 -15.45
C GLY A 32 21.24 -36.38 -15.15
N GLU A 33 21.04 -36.01 -13.87
CA GLU A 33 21.11 -34.64 -13.36
C GLU A 33 22.38 -33.86 -13.76
N SER A 34 23.55 -34.50 -13.78
CA SER A 34 24.84 -33.83 -14.07
C SER A 34 24.92 -33.22 -15.47
N ASN A 35 24.05 -33.66 -16.39
CA ASN A 35 23.98 -33.17 -17.77
C ASN A 35 23.00 -32.00 -17.93
N LEU A 36 22.33 -31.58 -16.86
CA LEU A 36 21.41 -30.46 -16.87
C LEU A 36 22.12 -29.13 -16.68
N THR A 37 21.63 -28.10 -17.36
CA THR A 37 22.07 -26.71 -17.23
C THR A 37 20.99 -25.89 -16.57
N TYR A 38 21.32 -25.18 -15.49
CA TYR A 38 20.40 -24.33 -14.75
C TYR A 38 20.69 -22.86 -15.08
N ALA A 39 19.69 -22.13 -15.55
CA ALA A 39 19.77 -20.72 -15.92
C ALA A 39 18.74 -19.90 -15.15
N TRP A 40 19.21 -19.11 -14.20
CA TRP A 40 18.42 -18.17 -13.42
C TRP A 40 18.24 -16.84 -14.16
N SER A 41 17.04 -16.28 -14.01
CA SER A 41 16.65 -14.99 -14.56
C SER A 41 15.60 -14.33 -13.67
N VAL A 42 15.43 -13.03 -13.83
CA VAL A 42 14.38 -12.28 -13.16
C VAL A 42 13.15 -12.22 -14.06
N VAL A 43 11.96 -12.27 -13.45
CA VAL A 43 10.68 -12.19 -14.15
C VAL A 43 10.09 -10.79 -13.99
N GLY A 44 9.52 -10.25 -15.08
CA GLY A 44 8.81 -8.97 -15.04
C GLY A 44 9.73 -7.76 -14.86
N ASN A 45 9.25 -6.77 -14.12
CA ASN A 45 9.95 -5.52 -13.85
C ASN A 45 10.43 -5.52 -12.39
N PRO A 46 11.64 -6.03 -12.11
CA PRO A 46 12.12 -6.08 -10.74
C PRO A 46 12.41 -4.68 -10.18
N PRO A 47 12.41 -4.54 -8.85
CA PRO A 47 12.79 -3.29 -8.18
C PRO A 47 14.22 -2.86 -8.48
N GLY A 48 15.10 -3.81 -8.80
CA GLY A 48 16.52 -3.58 -9.03
C GLY A 48 17.18 -4.70 -9.83
N ASN A 49 18.50 -4.61 -10.00
CA ASN A 49 19.29 -5.63 -10.65
C ASN A 49 19.53 -6.83 -9.72
N VAL A 50 19.67 -8.01 -10.31
CA VAL A 50 20.01 -9.26 -9.61
C VAL A 50 21.25 -9.85 -10.24
N VAL A 51 22.26 -10.13 -9.41
CA VAL A 51 23.51 -10.78 -9.83
C VAL A 51 23.61 -12.17 -9.22
N PHE A 52 23.76 -13.19 -10.08
CA PHE A 52 23.96 -14.58 -9.68
C PHE A 52 25.45 -14.91 -9.63
N SER A 53 25.93 -15.52 -8.54
CA SER A 53 27.34 -15.92 -8.39
C SER A 53 27.76 -17.00 -9.39
N THR A 54 26.82 -17.91 -9.68
CA THR A 54 26.95 -18.98 -10.67
C THR A 54 25.67 -19.00 -11.50
N ASN A 55 25.78 -19.09 -12.82
CA ASN A 55 24.64 -19.23 -13.69
C ASN A 55 24.98 -20.08 -14.92
N ASP A 56 23.97 -20.46 -15.69
CA ASP A 56 24.10 -21.08 -17.01
C ASP A 56 25.00 -22.32 -16.99
N SER A 57 24.89 -23.12 -15.92
CA SER A 57 25.69 -24.33 -15.69
C SER A 57 24.99 -25.29 -14.73
N ASN A 58 25.43 -26.54 -14.66
CA ASN A 58 24.92 -27.50 -13.67
C ASN A 58 25.09 -26.99 -12.22
N ALA A 59 26.21 -26.31 -11.94
CA ALA A 59 26.50 -25.79 -10.61
C ALA A 59 25.49 -24.74 -10.13
N ALA A 60 24.76 -24.07 -11.04
CA ALA A 60 23.75 -23.07 -10.71
C ALA A 60 22.48 -23.66 -10.07
N LYS A 61 22.38 -24.99 -9.93
CA LYS A 61 21.42 -25.64 -9.01
C LYS A 61 21.58 -25.19 -7.56
N HIS A 62 22.78 -24.67 -7.21
CA HIS A 62 23.03 -23.86 -6.02
C HIS A 62 23.73 -22.56 -6.43
N THR A 63 23.10 -21.41 -6.19
CA THR A 63 23.68 -20.10 -6.53
C THR A 63 23.35 -19.05 -5.49
N VAL A 64 24.13 -17.96 -5.45
CA VAL A 64 23.84 -16.80 -4.62
C VAL A 64 23.28 -15.71 -5.52
N ALA A 65 22.08 -15.22 -5.21
CA ALA A 65 21.52 -14.01 -5.79
C ALA A 65 21.82 -12.80 -4.91
N ASN A 66 22.27 -11.70 -5.53
CA ASN A 66 22.49 -10.42 -4.88
C ASN A 66 21.51 -9.39 -5.45
N LEU A 67 20.63 -8.86 -4.60
CA LEU A 67 19.56 -7.91 -4.92
C LEU A 67 20.02 -6.48 -4.58
N ASP A 68 20.12 -5.59 -5.57
CA ASP A 68 20.67 -4.24 -5.33
C ASP A 68 19.65 -3.20 -4.84
N ALA A 69 18.35 -3.49 -4.93
CA ALA A 69 17.27 -2.61 -4.46
C ALA A 69 16.28 -3.34 -3.53
N VAL A 70 15.63 -2.58 -2.65
CA VAL A 70 14.55 -3.06 -1.76
C VAL A 70 13.31 -3.37 -2.60
N GLY A 71 12.61 -4.45 -2.27
CA GLY A 71 11.36 -4.87 -2.91
C GLY A 71 11.31 -6.38 -3.17
N ASP A 72 10.26 -6.78 -3.88
CA ASP A 72 9.95 -8.18 -4.13
C ASP A 72 10.42 -8.56 -5.54
N TYR A 73 11.07 -9.71 -5.66
CA TYR A 73 11.65 -10.24 -6.89
C TYR A 73 11.09 -11.61 -7.17
N GLN A 74 10.54 -11.81 -8.36
CA GLN A 74 10.23 -13.15 -8.85
C GLN A 74 11.41 -13.66 -9.67
N LEU A 75 12.06 -14.71 -9.19
CA LEU A 75 13.19 -15.35 -9.85
C LEU A 75 12.71 -16.65 -10.51
N ARG A 76 13.13 -16.87 -11.75
CA ARG A 76 12.83 -18.08 -12.53
C ARG A 76 14.12 -18.78 -12.88
N VAL A 77 14.15 -20.09 -12.65
CA VAL A 77 15.17 -20.98 -13.19
C VAL A 77 14.59 -21.79 -14.34
N VAL A 78 15.32 -21.82 -15.45
CA VAL A 78 15.07 -22.72 -16.57
C VAL A 78 16.14 -23.81 -16.53
N VAL A 79 15.71 -25.07 -16.51
CA VAL A 79 16.59 -26.24 -16.52
C VAL A 79 16.51 -26.87 -17.90
N VAL A 80 17.64 -27.01 -18.58
CA VAL A 80 17.71 -27.52 -19.96
C VAL A 80 18.59 -28.78 -20.00
N ASP A 81 18.14 -29.80 -20.73
CA ASP A 81 18.91 -31.02 -21.00
C ASP A 81 19.82 -30.88 -22.24
N LEU A 82 20.49 -31.97 -22.64
CA LEU A 82 21.36 -32.00 -23.82
C LEU A 82 20.60 -31.97 -25.15
N ASP A 83 19.33 -32.37 -25.15
CA ASP A 83 18.46 -32.39 -26.33
C ASP A 83 17.72 -31.05 -26.54
N GLY A 84 17.86 -30.12 -25.59
CA GLY A 84 17.25 -28.80 -25.60
C GLY A 84 15.83 -28.78 -25.01
N ASN A 85 15.37 -29.86 -24.37
CA ASN A 85 14.12 -29.86 -23.62
C ASN A 85 14.30 -29.12 -22.30
N SER A 86 13.24 -28.52 -21.79
CA SER A 86 13.33 -27.66 -20.62
C SER A 86 12.19 -27.82 -19.64
N ALA A 87 12.50 -27.64 -18.35
CA ALA A 87 11.53 -27.42 -17.29
C ALA A 87 11.85 -26.12 -16.54
N GLU A 88 10.85 -25.54 -15.89
CA GLU A 88 11.00 -24.26 -15.20
C GLU A 88 10.50 -24.36 -13.75
N SER A 89 11.07 -23.54 -12.89
CA SER A 89 10.55 -23.29 -11.54
C SER A 89 10.74 -21.82 -11.17
N THR A 90 9.86 -21.29 -10.32
CA THR A 90 9.93 -19.91 -9.83
C THR A 90 9.98 -19.85 -8.32
N VAL A 91 10.65 -18.83 -7.78
CA VAL A 91 10.67 -18.50 -6.35
C VAL A 91 10.58 -16.99 -6.18
N VAL A 92 9.88 -16.54 -5.12
CA VAL A 92 9.80 -15.13 -4.75
C VAL A 92 10.81 -14.86 -3.63
N VAL A 93 11.61 -13.82 -3.79
CA VAL A 93 12.54 -13.34 -2.76
C VAL A 93 12.32 -11.86 -2.53
N SER A 94 12.46 -11.41 -1.29
CA SER A 94 12.23 -10.01 -0.93
C SER A 94 13.49 -9.43 -0.30
N ARG A 95 13.83 -8.20 -0.68
CA ARG A 95 14.78 -7.39 0.08
C ARG A 95 14.03 -6.35 0.88
N ARG A 96 14.23 -6.31 2.20
CA ARG A 96 13.58 -5.36 3.12
C ARG A 96 14.64 -4.63 3.93
N ASP A 97 14.47 -3.34 4.16
CA ASP A 97 15.44 -2.51 4.91
C ASP A 97 14.90 -1.99 6.25
N TYR A 98 13.81 -2.59 6.73
CA TYR A 98 13.20 -2.28 8.02
C TYR A 98 13.44 -3.41 9.03
N VAL A 99 13.52 -3.02 10.30
CA VAL A 99 13.64 -3.89 11.47
C VAL A 99 12.31 -4.58 11.77
N ALA A 100 11.20 -3.88 11.54
CA ALA A 100 9.86 -4.43 11.64
C ALA A 100 8.92 -3.66 10.72
N ARG A 101 7.94 -4.36 10.15
CA ARG A 101 6.79 -3.82 9.44
C ARG A 101 5.55 -4.64 9.76
N TYR A 102 4.61 -4.01 10.45
CA TYR A 102 3.27 -4.56 10.67
C TYR A 102 2.30 -3.86 9.73
N LYS A 103 1.88 -4.57 8.68
CA LYS A 103 0.88 -4.04 7.73
C LYS A 103 -0.50 -3.94 8.38
N ALA A 104 -0.82 -4.87 9.28
CA ALA A 104 -2.12 -5.01 9.92
C ALA A 104 -3.24 -5.51 8.97
N ASP A 105 -2.85 -6.33 7.99
CA ASP A 105 -3.72 -6.90 6.95
C ASP A 105 -4.52 -8.12 7.41
N GLU A 106 -4.30 -8.61 8.63
CA GLU A 106 -4.95 -9.78 9.17
C GLU A 106 -6.48 -9.61 9.20
N THR A 107 -7.21 -10.72 9.10
CA THR A 107 -8.68 -10.71 9.22
C THR A 107 -9.16 -11.20 10.59
N GLY A 108 -8.24 -11.50 11.51
CA GLY A 108 -8.50 -12.06 12.83
C GLY A 108 -7.27 -12.72 13.44
N GLY A 109 -7.45 -13.31 14.63
CA GLY A 109 -6.34 -13.84 15.43
C GLY A 109 -5.78 -12.83 16.41
N ALA A 110 -4.86 -13.28 17.27
CA ALA A 110 -4.25 -12.46 18.33
C ALA A 110 -2.75 -12.19 18.08
N THR A 111 -2.32 -12.31 16.82
CA THR A 111 -0.96 -12.03 16.37
C THR A 111 -1.03 -10.96 15.29
N LEU A 112 -0.13 -9.99 15.37
CA LEU A 112 0.12 -9.00 14.34
C LEU A 112 1.48 -9.35 13.71
N TYR A 113 1.45 -9.79 12.46
CA TYR A 113 2.61 -10.39 11.79
C TYR A 113 3.58 -9.33 11.29
N ASP A 114 4.87 -9.62 11.44
CA ASP A 114 5.96 -8.80 10.93
C ASP A 114 6.47 -9.31 9.57
N ASP A 115 6.46 -8.43 8.56
CA ASP A 115 6.95 -8.68 7.19
C ASP A 115 8.46 -8.42 7.03
N SER A 116 9.22 -8.40 8.13
CA SER A 116 10.67 -8.21 8.13
C SER A 116 11.43 -9.54 8.10
N PRO A 117 12.74 -9.55 7.77
CA PRO A 117 13.56 -10.75 7.85
C PRO A 117 13.61 -11.40 9.25
N ALA A 118 13.35 -10.63 10.30
CA ALA A 118 13.44 -11.09 11.68
C ALA A 118 12.13 -11.72 12.19
N HIS A 119 11.00 -11.52 11.49
CA HIS A 119 9.68 -12.00 11.92
C HIS A 119 9.37 -11.65 13.39
N ASN A 120 9.57 -10.38 13.75
CA ASN A 120 9.32 -9.82 15.07
C ASN A 120 7.79 -9.72 15.35
N ASP A 121 7.05 -10.81 15.24
CA ASP A 121 5.60 -10.82 15.42
C ASP A 121 5.19 -10.24 16.78
N ALA A 122 4.13 -9.43 16.77
CA ALA A 122 3.57 -8.83 17.98
C ALA A 122 2.33 -9.59 18.46
N SER A 123 2.15 -9.65 19.78
CA SER A 123 0.96 -10.24 20.39
C SER A 123 -0.11 -9.18 20.64
N LEU A 124 -1.37 -9.50 20.39
CA LEU A 124 -2.51 -8.60 20.59
C LEU A 124 -3.27 -8.95 21.86
N SER A 125 -3.61 -7.93 22.65
CA SER A 125 -4.31 -8.08 23.92
C SER A 125 -5.39 -7.01 24.12
N GLY A 126 -6.46 -7.36 24.84
CA GLY A 126 -7.57 -6.45 25.14
C GLY A 126 -8.57 -6.31 23.98
N SER A 127 -9.16 -5.12 23.82
CA SER A 127 -10.18 -4.86 22.78
C SER A 127 -9.53 -4.40 21.48
N PHE A 128 -9.53 -5.26 20.48
CA PHE A 128 -9.03 -4.96 19.14
C PHE A 128 -9.86 -5.66 18.06
N SER A 129 -9.72 -5.21 16.82
CA SER A 129 -10.31 -5.83 15.62
C SER A 129 -9.51 -5.43 14.38
N PHE A 130 -9.69 -6.15 13.28
CA PHE A 130 -9.19 -5.75 11.97
C PHE A 130 -10.33 -5.30 11.08
N SER A 131 -10.10 -4.23 10.32
CA SER A 131 -11.09 -3.63 9.41
C SER A 131 -10.37 -2.82 8.33
N ALA A 132 -11.07 -2.45 7.26
CA ALA A 132 -10.50 -1.66 6.17
C ALA A 132 -9.62 -0.49 6.67
N GLY A 133 -8.39 -0.47 6.19
CA GLY A 133 -7.30 0.39 6.63
C GLY A 133 -7.15 1.67 5.84
N GLN A 134 -6.00 2.31 5.98
CA GLN A 134 -5.50 3.24 4.99
C GLN A 134 -5.05 2.47 3.76
N LEU A 135 -4.36 1.35 3.95
CA LEU A 135 -3.97 0.36 2.95
C LEU A 135 -4.59 -0.97 3.38
N ASP A 136 -5.28 -1.65 2.48
CA ASP A 136 -5.92 -2.96 2.76
C ASP A 136 -6.69 -3.02 4.11
N ASN A 137 -6.17 -3.68 5.15
CA ASN A 137 -6.75 -3.64 6.50
C ASN A 137 -5.86 -2.86 7.50
N ALA A 138 -6.45 -2.52 8.64
CA ALA A 138 -5.76 -1.89 9.75
C ALA A 138 -6.16 -2.53 11.08
N LEU A 139 -5.24 -2.42 12.04
CA LEU A 139 -5.48 -2.78 13.44
C LEU A 139 -6.29 -1.67 14.11
N ASN A 140 -7.54 -1.95 14.45
CA ASN A 140 -8.40 -1.05 15.22
C ASN A 140 -8.32 -1.40 16.71
N LEU A 141 -7.83 -0.46 17.51
CA LEU A 141 -7.72 -0.56 18.96
C LEU A 141 -8.92 0.13 19.62
N GLY A 142 -9.76 -0.67 20.28
CA GLY A 142 -10.89 -0.24 21.11
C GLY A 142 -10.54 -0.11 22.60
N GLY A 143 -9.26 -0.08 22.93
CA GLY A 143 -8.72 -0.13 24.30
C GLY A 143 -7.79 -1.33 24.56
N GLY A 144 -7.56 -2.16 23.54
CA GLY A 144 -6.46 -3.13 23.50
C GLY A 144 -5.14 -2.51 23.06
N PHE A 145 -4.13 -3.36 22.88
CA PHE A 145 -2.78 -2.98 22.46
C PHE A 145 -2.07 -4.14 21.74
N ALA A 146 -1.03 -3.82 20.99
CA ALA A 146 -0.05 -4.79 20.51
C ALA A 146 1.22 -4.71 21.37
N GLU A 147 1.81 -5.86 21.70
CA GLU A 147 3.08 -5.98 22.41
C GLU A 147 4.11 -6.62 21.49
N LEU A 148 5.15 -5.85 21.18
CA LEU A 148 6.24 -6.20 20.27
C LEU A 148 7.34 -6.91 21.08
N PRO A 149 8.20 -7.71 20.42
CA PRO A 149 9.29 -8.42 21.09
C PRO A 149 10.22 -7.52 21.91
N ALA A 150 10.83 -8.12 22.93
CA ALA A 150 11.86 -7.45 23.73
C ALA A 150 13.07 -7.07 22.86
N GLY A 151 13.70 -5.94 23.17
CA GLY A 151 14.91 -5.49 22.48
C GLY A 151 14.70 -4.98 21.05
N ILE A 152 13.46 -4.86 20.55
CA ILE A 152 13.19 -4.48 19.15
C ILE A 152 13.82 -3.13 18.72
N VAL A 153 14.17 -2.28 19.68
CA VAL A 153 14.85 -0.99 19.43
C VAL A 153 16.26 -0.88 20.04
N SER A 154 16.82 -1.94 20.64
CA SER A 154 18.05 -1.87 21.43
C SER A 154 19.31 -1.58 20.62
N ASP A 155 19.29 -1.84 19.31
CA ASP A 155 20.41 -1.59 18.41
C ASP A 155 20.32 -0.27 17.65
N LEU A 156 19.20 0.47 17.76
CA LEU A 156 18.95 1.64 16.92
C LEU A 156 19.70 2.88 17.45
N ARG A 157 20.60 3.43 16.62
CA ARG A 157 21.29 4.70 16.88
C ARG A 157 20.69 5.83 16.07
N ASP A 158 20.76 5.70 14.75
CA ASP A 158 19.88 6.41 13.83
C ASP A 158 18.64 5.54 13.60
N PHE A 159 17.46 6.16 13.46
CA PHE A 159 16.23 5.40 13.27
C PHE A 159 15.15 6.20 12.56
N THR A 160 14.14 5.48 12.07
CA THR A 160 12.83 6.04 11.72
C THR A 160 11.72 5.11 12.19
N ILE A 161 10.71 5.64 12.87
CA ILE A 161 9.47 4.92 13.17
C ILE A 161 8.34 5.65 12.46
N ALA A 162 7.54 4.95 11.68
CA ALA A 162 6.47 5.53 10.87
C ALA A 162 5.19 4.68 10.94
N ALA A 163 4.02 5.31 10.83
CA ALA A 163 2.74 4.62 10.78
C ALA A 163 1.66 5.52 10.17
N TRP A 164 0.66 4.90 9.55
CA TRP A 164 -0.64 5.53 9.35
C TRP A 164 -1.47 5.38 10.61
N VAL A 165 -2.11 6.46 11.06
CA VAL A 165 -2.99 6.45 12.24
C VAL A 165 -4.30 7.18 11.96
N LYS A 166 -5.39 6.65 12.51
CA LYS A 166 -6.71 7.29 12.50
C LYS A 166 -7.32 7.24 13.90
N PRO A 167 -7.01 8.23 14.76
CA PRO A 167 -7.52 8.26 16.12
C PRO A 167 -9.04 8.47 16.11
N SER A 168 -9.82 7.53 16.65
CA SER A 168 -11.27 7.70 16.82
C SER A 168 -11.59 8.69 17.93
N ARG A 169 -10.64 8.90 18.85
CA ARG A 169 -10.67 9.95 19.87
C ARG A 169 -9.26 10.42 20.20
N ILE A 170 -9.04 11.73 20.15
CA ILE A 170 -7.78 12.34 20.60
C ILE A 170 -7.79 12.48 22.12
N SER A 171 -7.07 11.60 22.82
CA SER A 171 -6.96 11.59 24.29
C SER A 171 -5.58 12.06 24.72
N ALA A 172 -5.52 12.91 25.76
CA ALA A 172 -4.25 13.39 26.29
C ALA A 172 -3.39 12.22 26.76
N TRP A 173 -2.13 12.22 26.35
CA TRP A 173 -1.10 11.22 26.72
C TRP A 173 -1.38 9.76 26.32
N ALA A 174 -2.42 9.51 25.51
CA ALA A 174 -2.51 8.22 24.81
C ALA A 174 -1.28 8.02 23.92
N ARG A 175 -0.84 6.77 23.72
CA ARG A 175 0.39 6.47 22.97
C ARG A 175 0.05 5.75 21.67
N ILE A 176 0.54 6.28 20.56
CA ILE A 176 0.55 5.53 19.28
C ILE A 176 1.52 4.37 19.44
N PHE A 177 2.75 4.66 19.89
CA PHE A 177 3.70 3.69 20.40
C PHE A 177 4.34 4.18 21.71
N ASP A 178 4.77 3.24 22.55
CA ASP A 178 5.54 3.46 23.78
C ASP A 178 6.49 2.27 23.98
N PHE A 179 7.80 2.50 23.86
CA PHE A 179 8.84 1.47 23.94
C PHE A 179 9.77 1.77 25.11
N GLY A 180 9.97 0.80 25.99
CA GLY A 180 10.73 1.01 27.22
C GLY A 180 10.66 -0.17 28.18
N ASP A 181 10.84 0.13 29.46
CA ASP A 181 10.65 -0.83 30.55
C ASP A 181 9.63 -0.34 31.57
N ASP A 182 9.69 0.95 31.88
CA ASP A 182 8.84 1.57 32.87
C ASP A 182 8.81 3.10 32.69
N THR A 183 8.04 3.80 33.52
CA THR A 183 7.92 5.28 33.54
C THR A 183 9.26 6.04 33.67
N THR A 184 10.34 5.31 33.93
CA THR A 184 11.80 5.45 33.98
C THR A 184 12.61 5.69 32.73
N ASN A 185 12.28 4.87 31.73
CA ASN A 185 13.15 4.47 30.64
C ASN A 185 12.24 4.15 29.47
N TYR A 186 12.07 5.11 28.55
CA TYR A 186 11.12 4.99 27.45
C TYR A 186 11.38 5.95 26.31
N MET A 187 10.78 5.63 25.18
CA MET A 187 10.45 6.55 24.11
C MET A 187 8.99 6.37 23.68
N PHE A 188 8.32 7.46 23.30
CA PHE A 188 6.93 7.39 22.85
C PHE A 188 6.61 8.39 21.75
N LEU A 189 5.51 8.13 21.05
CA LEU A 189 4.78 9.14 20.28
C LEU A 189 3.34 9.23 20.79
N THR A 190 2.92 10.42 21.22
CA THR A 190 1.53 10.71 21.62
C THR A 190 0.86 11.63 20.60
N PRO A 191 -0.45 11.47 20.30
CA PRO A 191 -1.17 12.39 19.43
C PRO A 191 -1.53 13.71 20.14
N LEU A 192 -1.50 13.75 21.48
CA LEU A 192 -1.88 14.93 22.26
C LEU A 192 -1.06 15.04 23.56
N ALA A 193 -0.01 15.86 23.54
CA ALA A 193 0.73 16.28 24.72
C ALA A 193 0.11 17.53 25.38
N ASN A 194 0.74 18.01 26.45
CA ASN A 194 0.36 19.26 27.13
C ASN A 194 0.40 20.52 26.24
N THR A 195 1.10 20.47 25.10
CA THR A 195 1.11 21.50 24.06
C THR A 195 -0.16 21.50 23.20
N GLY A 196 -1.05 20.53 23.38
CA GLY A 196 -2.24 20.32 22.56
C GLY A 196 -1.94 19.74 21.18
N ARG A 197 -0.73 19.19 20.98
CA ARG A 197 -0.22 18.70 19.69
C ARG A 197 0.52 17.37 19.88
N PRO A 198 0.79 16.61 18.80
CA PRO A 198 1.60 15.42 18.87
C PRO A 198 3.01 15.69 19.39
N ARG A 199 3.55 14.73 20.16
CA ARG A 199 4.89 14.80 20.73
C ARG A 199 5.59 13.46 20.65
N PHE A 200 6.82 13.51 20.18
CA PHE A 200 7.82 12.48 20.45
C PHE A 200 8.64 12.87 21.68
N ALA A 201 8.95 11.90 22.54
CA ALA A 201 9.95 12.06 23.59
C ALA A 201 10.73 10.77 23.80
N ILE A 202 11.98 10.92 24.25
CA ILE A 202 12.83 9.82 24.72
C ILE A 202 13.51 10.23 26.03
N ARG A 203 13.62 9.30 26.98
CA ARG A 203 14.32 9.48 28.25
C ARG A 203 14.97 8.20 28.74
N THR A 204 15.94 8.36 29.63
CA THR A 204 16.51 7.27 30.42
C THR A 204 16.36 7.59 31.93
N PRO A 205 16.77 6.69 32.84
CA PRO A 205 16.80 7.02 34.27
C PRO A 205 17.77 8.17 34.62
N SER A 206 18.80 8.39 33.81
CA SER A 206 19.86 9.39 34.05
C SER A 206 19.68 10.70 33.28
N VAL A 207 18.88 10.71 32.22
CA VAL A 207 18.64 11.89 31.36
C VAL A 207 17.14 12.12 31.21
N GLY A 208 16.69 13.34 31.55
CA GLY A 208 15.29 13.74 31.42
C GLY A 208 14.79 13.74 29.96
N GLU A 209 13.48 13.85 29.76
CA GLU A 209 12.87 13.78 28.43
C GLU A 209 13.49 14.77 27.44
N GLN A 210 13.88 14.25 26.28
CA GLN A 210 14.27 15.02 25.11
C GLN A 210 13.10 15.00 24.12
N ILE A 211 12.58 16.18 23.83
CA ILE A 211 11.24 16.35 23.26
C ILE A 211 11.31 16.87 21.83
N VAL A 212 10.39 16.40 20.99
CA VAL A 212 10.01 17.02 19.71
C VAL A 212 8.50 17.22 19.68
N ASP A 213 8.06 18.48 19.73
CA ASP A 213 6.65 18.84 19.54
C ASP A 213 6.34 19.13 18.07
N SER A 214 5.17 18.68 17.62
CA SER A 214 4.64 19.02 16.30
C SER A 214 4.09 20.45 16.28
N SER A 215 4.19 21.11 15.12
CA SER A 215 3.57 22.42 14.81
C SER A 215 2.12 22.32 14.33
N VAL A 216 1.56 21.11 14.17
CA VAL A 216 0.18 20.84 13.75
C VAL A 216 -0.51 19.89 14.72
N THR A 217 -1.84 19.80 14.67
CA THR A 217 -2.64 18.84 15.43
C THR A 217 -2.93 17.61 14.58
N LEU A 218 -3.22 16.46 15.19
CA LEU A 218 -3.83 15.34 14.49
C LEU A 218 -5.36 15.43 14.53
N PRO A 219 -6.04 15.31 13.38
CA PRO A 219 -7.49 15.24 13.34
C PRO A 219 -7.99 13.90 13.91
N SER A 220 -9.18 13.92 14.51
CA SER A 220 -9.88 12.68 14.89
C SER A 220 -10.66 12.13 13.68
N GLY A 221 -10.68 10.81 13.52
CA GLY A 221 -11.44 10.11 12.49
C GLY A 221 -10.86 10.22 11.06
N VAL A 222 -9.74 10.90 10.89
CA VAL A 222 -9.05 11.07 9.60
C VAL A 222 -7.70 10.38 9.68
N TRP A 223 -7.31 9.68 8.62
CA TRP A 223 -5.99 9.09 8.49
C TRP A 223 -4.92 10.16 8.38
N SER A 224 -3.83 9.98 9.10
CA SER A 224 -2.63 10.82 9.02
C SER A 224 -1.40 9.92 9.09
N HIS A 225 -0.40 10.22 8.26
CA HIS A 225 0.88 9.53 8.35
C HIS A 225 1.76 10.26 9.36
N VAL A 226 2.24 9.55 10.38
CA VAL A 226 3.18 10.09 11.37
C VAL A 226 4.52 9.40 11.25
N ALA A 227 5.60 10.16 11.37
CA ALA A 227 6.94 9.58 11.44
C ALA A 227 7.85 10.35 12.39
N VAL A 228 8.68 9.62 13.13
CA VAL A 228 9.78 10.15 13.93
C VAL A 228 11.08 9.63 13.36
N SER A 229 12.06 10.50 13.11
CA SER A 229 13.40 10.09 12.68
C SER A 229 14.47 10.72 13.58
N LEU A 230 15.53 9.99 13.87
CA LEU A 230 16.75 10.52 14.48
C LEU A 230 17.93 10.25 13.54
N SER A 231 18.67 11.31 13.20
CA SER A 231 19.95 11.23 12.49
C SER A 231 21.02 12.01 13.26
N GLY A 232 22.05 11.33 13.73
CA GLY A 232 23.01 11.89 14.68
C GLY A 232 22.28 12.43 15.90
N THR A 233 22.34 13.74 16.13
CA THR A 233 21.66 14.40 17.26
C THR A 233 20.32 15.05 16.91
N THR A 234 19.87 14.94 15.66
CA THR A 234 18.67 15.66 15.20
C THR A 234 17.46 14.75 15.11
N ALA A 235 16.61 14.81 16.14
CA ALA A 235 15.29 14.19 16.13
C ALA A 235 14.30 15.08 15.34
N ARG A 236 13.43 14.45 14.54
CA ARG A 236 12.44 15.11 13.69
C ARG A 236 11.10 14.39 13.80
N LEU A 237 10.02 15.15 13.76
CA LEU A 237 8.65 14.66 13.74
C LEU A 237 7.95 15.17 12.48
N TYR A 238 7.37 14.24 11.72
CA TYR A 238 6.66 14.48 10.48
C TYR A 238 5.18 14.13 10.64
N VAL A 239 4.33 14.89 9.95
CA VAL A 239 2.90 14.58 9.77
C VAL A 239 2.59 14.77 8.30
N ASP A 240 1.99 13.75 7.68
CA ASP A 240 1.63 13.67 6.26
C ASP A 240 2.83 13.98 5.34
N GLY A 241 3.98 13.36 5.66
CA GLY A 241 5.20 13.50 4.87
C GLY A 241 5.95 14.83 5.08
N VAL A 242 5.39 15.78 5.84
CA VAL A 242 5.98 17.11 6.03
C VAL A 242 6.60 17.24 7.42
N LEU A 243 7.79 17.84 7.50
CA LEU A 243 8.46 18.12 8.77
C LEU A 243 7.62 19.10 9.61
N ARG A 244 7.23 18.69 10.82
CA ARG A 244 6.39 19.49 11.74
C ARG A 244 7.07 19.84 13.06
N GLY A 245 8.15 19.17 13.43
CA GLY A 245 8.94 19.47 14.61
C GLY A 245 10.37 18.97 14.49
N SER A 246 11.31 19.60 15.18
CA SER A 246 12.70 19.13 15.26
C SER A 246 13.37 19.50 16.57
N ASN A 247 14.26 18.64 17.06
CA ASN A 247 15.20 18.93 18.13
C ASN A 247 16.62 18.55 17.66
N PRO A 248 17.53 19.52 17.41
CA PRO A 248 18.89 19.25 16.93
C PRO A 248 19.86 18.83 18.03
N GLY A 249 19.43 18.82 19.30
CA GLY A 249 20.26 18.53 20.48
C GLY A 249 19.84 17.25 21.21
N THR A 250 19.17 16.31 20.54
CA THR A 250 18.87 15.01 21.10
C THR A 250 20.17 14.23 21.26
N THR A 251 20.49 13.83 22.48
CA THR A 251 21.70 13.05 22.81
C THR A 251 21.40 11.58 23.08
N LEU A 252 20.13 11.24 23.27
CA LEU A 252 19.67 9.87 23.48
C LEU A 252 19.25 9.22 22.16
N THR A 253 19.54 7.94 22.05
CA THR A 253 19.10 7.03 20.99
C THR A 253 18.27 5.90 21.61
N PRO A 254 17.41 5.20 20.84
CA PRO A 254 16.68 4.05 21.37
C PRO A 254 17.57 2.99 22.01
N ALA A 255 18.78 2.83 21.51
CA ALA A 255 19.74 1.91 22.11
C ALA A 255 20.22 2.28 23.52
N ASP A 256 20.11 3.55 23.93
CA ASP A 256 20.40 3.97 25.30
C ASP A 256 19.32 3.50 26.28
N LEU A 257 18.17 3.02 25.78
CA LEU A 257 17.15 2.35 26.58
C LEU A 257 17.55 0.91 26.91
N GLY A 258 18.46 0.30 26.16
CA GLY A 258 18.88 -1.10 26.32
C GLY A 258 17.85 -2.11 25.81
N GLU A 259 17.93 -3.33 26.35
CA GLU A 259 17.02 -4.45 26.05
C GLU A 259 15.65 -4.24 26.70
N THR A 260 14.85 -3.38 26.07
CA THR A 260 13.49 -3.01 26.52
C THR A 260 12.53 -4.19 26.52
N SER A 261 11.65 -4.24 27.51
CA SER A 261 10.70 -5.35 27.72
C SER A 261 9.23 -4.98 27.55
N ALA A 262 8.90 -3.69 27.55
CA ALA A 262 7.55 -3.14 27.45
C ALA A 262 7.42 -2.31 26.17
N ASN A 263 7.20 -2.99 25.05
CA ASN A 263 7.16 -2.38 23.72
C ASN A 263 5.74 -2.41 23.15
N TYR A 264 5.02 -1.30 23.23
CA TYR A 264 3.59 -1.26 22.93
C TYR A 264 3.22 -0.41 21.72
N LEU A 265 2.20 -0.88 20.99
CA LEU A 265 1.33 -0.04 20.17
C LEU A 265 0.01 0.18 20.90
N GLY A 266 -0.38 1.43 21.08
CA GLY A 266 -1.68 1.82 21.64
C GLY A 266 -1.79 1.88 23.16
N LYS A 267 -0.73 1.55 23.90
CA LYS A 267 -0.70 1.55 25.38
C LYS A 267 0.44 2.42 25.91
N SER A 268 0.18 3.07 27.03
CA SER A 268 1.16 3.85 27.79
C SER A 268 1.79 3.00 28.89
N GLN A 269 3.07 3.22 29.16
CA GLN A 269 3.70 2.67 30.38
C GLN A 269 3.21 3.40 31.65
N TRP A 270 2.60 4.57 31.49
CA TRP A 270 1.89 5.29 32.55
C TRP A 270 0.42 4.84 32.61
N PRO A 271 -0.31 5.14 33.71
CA PRO A 271 -1.76 4.93 33.79
C PRO A 271 -2.54 5.99 32.98
N ASP A 272 -2.09 6.29 31.76
CA ASP A 272 -2.75 7.17 30.81
C ASP A 272 -3.85 6.43 30.03
N PRO A 273 -4.82 7.13 29.41
CA PRO A 273 -5.78 6.52 28.52
C PRO A 273 -5.12 5.74 27.37
N ALA A 274 -5.71 4.60 27.00
CA ALA A 274 -5.31 3.86 25.79
C ALA A 274 -5.55 4.69 24.53
N PHE A 275 -4.78 4.42 23.48
CA PHE A 275 -5.08 4.92 22.14
C PHE A 275 -6.34 4.23 21.62
N LEU A 276 -7.26 5.04 21.12
CA LEU A 276 -8.48 4.56 20.47
C LEU A 276 -8.44 4.97 19.00
N GLY A 277 -8.48 4.00 18.10
CA GLY A 277 -8.38 4.26 16.66
C GLY A 277 -7.65 3.16 15.91
N SER A 278 -7.41 3.42 14.63
CA SER A 278 -6.74 2.49 13.74
C SER A 278 -5.25 2.83 13.58
N ILE A 279 -4.42 1.80 13.50
CA ILE A 279 -3.00 1.85 13.15
C ILE A 279 -2.79 0.93 11.95
N ASP A 280 -2.01 1.40 10.99
CA ASP A 280 -1.76 0.72 9.73
C ASP A 280 -0.31 0.99 9.29
N GLU A 281 0.31 0.01 8.63
CA GLU A 281 1.63 0.12 8.04
C GLU A 281 2.72 0.65 9.00
N PHE A 282 2.71 0.14 10.25
CA PHE A 282 3.69 0.51 11.27
C PHE A 282 5.07 -0.05 10.92
N ARG A 283 6.08 0.80 10.86
CA ARG A 283 7.45 0.43 10.45
C ARG A 283 8.50 0.97 11.40
N ILE A 284 9.55 0.19 11.61
CA ILE A 284 10.78 0.56 12.32
C ILE A 284 11.96 0.38 11.37
N TYR A 285 12.76 1.43 11.18
CA TYR A 285 13.98 1.43 10.39
C TYR A 285 15.19 1.68 11.29
N SER A 286 16.30 0.99 11.02
CA SER A 286 17.61 1.19 11.68
C SER A 286 18.44 2.33 11.07
N ARG A 287 17.78 3.21 10.31
CA ARG A 287 18.37 4.41 9.70
C ARG A 287 17.38 5.56 9.71
N ALA A 288 17.92 6.78 9.64
CA ALA A 288 17.12 7.94 9.34
C ALA A 288 16.71 7.92 7.85
N LEU A 289 15.41 7.85 7.58
CA LEU A 289 14.87 8.07 6.25
C LEU A 289 15.03 9.53 5.86
N SER A 290 15.32 9.76 4.58
CA SER A 290 15.28 11.08 3.98
C SER A 290 13.84 11.63 3.94
N THR A 291 13.71 12.94 3.79
CA THR A 291 12.38 13.57 3.64
C THR A 291 11.61 13.00 2.44
N ALA A 292 12.29 12.71 1.33
CA ALA A 292 11.64 12.12 0.16
C ALA A 292 11.11 10.71 0.45
N GLU A 293 11.86 9.87 1.14
CA GLU A 293 11.40 8.54 1.55
C GLU A 293 10.21 8.62 2.50
N ILE A 294 10.22 9.55 3.47
CA ILE A 294 9.08 9.78 4.37
C ILE A 294 7.86 10.29 3.60
N GLN A 295 8.05 11.14 2.59
CA GLN A 295 6.97 11.57 1.71
C GLN A 295 6.39 10.41 0.91
N SER A 296 7.24 9.49 0.43
CA SER A 296 6.77 8.28 -0.25
C SER A 296 5.96 7.36 0.68
N LEU A 297 6.36 7.22 1.94
CA LEU A 297 5.56 6.45 2.93
C LEU A 297 4.22 7.13 3.26
N ALA A 298 4.19 8.46 3.23
CA ALA A 298 2.99 9.27 3.46
C ALA A 298 2.12 9.44 2.21
N SER A 299 2.61 9.03 1.04
CA SER A 299 1.81 8.93 -0.18
C SER A 299 1.20 7.54 -0.26
N LEU A 300 -0.04 7.48 -0.73
CA LEU A 300 -0.62 6.20 -1.05
C LEU A 300 0.02 5.69 -2.35
N PRO A 301 0.29 4.38 -2.46
CA PRO A 301 0.53 3.78 -3.75
C PRO A 301 -0.63 4.20 -4.65
N THR A 302 -0.34 4.85 -5.77
CA THR A 302 -1.37 5.01 -6.79
C THR A 302 -1.69 3.61 -7.26
N HIS A 303 -2.85 3.07 -6.86
CA HIS A 303 -3.31 1.80 -7.40
C HIS A 303 -3.42 2.02 -8.90
N PRO A 304 -2.72 1.24 -9.74
CA PRO A 304 -2.87 1.42 -11.19
C PRO A 304 -4.35 1.23 -11.53
N GLY A 305 -5.03 2.28 -12.00
CA GLY A 305 -6.48 2.24 -12.24
C GLY A 305 -7.39 2.68 -11.09
N ASP A 306 -6.88 3.08 -9.92
CA ASP A 306 -7.65 3.89 -8.97
C ASP A 306 -7.58 5.35 -9.44
N PHE A 307 -8.60 5.74 -10.20
CA PHE A 307 -8.69 7.05 -10.83
C PHE A 307 -9.40 8.06 -9.93
N ASP A 308 -10.29 7.60 -9.04
CA ASP A 308 -11.01 8.48 -8.12
C ASP A 308 -10.31 8.68 -6.75
N GLY A 309 -9.21 7.95 -6.52
CA GLY A 309 -8.36 8.06 -5.35
C GLY A 309 -8.97 7.43 -4.10
N ASP A 310 -9.99 6.57 -4.26
CA ASP A 310 -10.65 5.84 -3.17
C ASP A 310 -9.92 4.56 -2.77
N GLN A 311 -8.78 4.28 -3.41
CA GLN A 311 -7.88 3.15 -3.19
C GLN A 311 -8.47 1.81 -3.61
N ARG A 312 -9.46 1.82 -4.50
CA ARG A 312 -10.02 0.63 -5.12
C ARG A 312 -10.08 0.85 -6.62
N ALA A 313 -9.55 -0.08 -7.40
CA ALA A 313 -9.87 -0.14 -8.81
C ALA A 313 -11.25 -0.81 -8.96
N ALA A 314 -12.30 0.00 -9.00
CA ALA A 314 -13.70 -0.41 -9.01
C ALA A 314 -14.45 0.14 -10.23
N GLY A 315 -15.76 -0.14 -10.32
CA GLY A 315 -16.58 0.36 -11.42
C GLY A 315 -16.67 1.90 -11.46
N SER A 316 -16.47 2.59 -10.34
CA SER A 316 -16.44 4.06 -10.27
C SER A 316 -15.27 4.64 -11.07
N ASP A 317 -14.11 4.00 -11.03
CA ASP A 317 -12.93 4.37 -11.79
C ASP A 317 -13.12 4.16 -13.28
N PHE A 318 -13.70 3.02 -13.68
CA PHE A 318 -14.04 2.80 -15.08
C PHE A 318 -14.93 3.92 -15.63
N LEU A 319 -15.93 4.34 -14.84
CA LEU A 319 -16.79 5.46 -15.22
C LEU A 319 -16.03 6.79 -15.26
N LEU A 320 -15.01 6.97 -14.42
CA LEU A 320 -14.15 8.15 -14.45
C LEU A 320 -13.27 8.17 -15.70
N TRP A 321 -12.60 7.06 -16.03
CA TRP A 321 -11.88 6.87 -17.28
C TRP A 321 -12.75 7.13 -18.50
N GLN A 322 -13.94 6.52 -18.54
CA GLN A 322 -14.87 6.69 -19.66
C GLN A 322 -15.28 8.15 -19.85
N ARG A 323 -15.47 8.90 -18.76
CA ARG A 323 -15.82 10.34 -18.80
C ARG A 323 -14.66 11.21 -19.26
N THR A 324 -13.42 10.79 -19.03
CA THR A 324 -12.23 11.56 -19.38
C THR A 324 -11.49 11.02 -20.59
N LEU A 325 -12.02 10.02 -21.30
CA LEU A 325 -11.36 9.43 -22.46
C LEU A 325 -10.97 10.48 -23.51
N ALA A 326 -9.73 10.39 -24.00
CA ALA A 326 -9.04 11.31 -24.90
C ALA A 326 -8.80 12.73 -24.34
N SER A 327 -9.02 12.94 -23.03
CA SER A 327 -8.71 14.21 -22.38
C SER A 327 -7.20 14.40 -22.22
N THR A 328 -6.73 15.59 -22.55
CA THR A 328 -5.36 16.07 -22.29
C THR A 328 -5.31 17.17 -21.21
N THR A 329 -6.45 17.42 -20.54
CA THR A 329 -6.60 18.54 -19.59
C THR A 329 -7.20 18.10 -18.26
N ASN A 330 -8.20 17.21 -18.29
CA ASN A 330 -8.64 16.44 -17.14
C ASN A 330 -7.95 15.07 -17.18
N LEU A 331 -6.91 14.92 -16.37
CA LEU A 331 -6.04 13.73 -16.32
C LEU A 331 -6.36 12.85 -15.10
N SER A 332 -7.58 12.94 -14.55
CA SER A 332 -7.96 12.15 -13.37
C SER A 332 -7.88 10.65 -13.59
N ALA A 333 -7.98 10.19 -14.84
CA ALA A 333 -7.83 8.79 -15.21
C ALA A 333 -6.59 8.49 -16.06
N ASP A 334 -5.56 9.36 -16.00
CA ASP A 334 -4.26 9.16 -16.63
C ASP A 334 -3.38 8.33 -15.68
N GLY A 335 -3.60 7.01 -15.69
CA GLY A 335 -2.94 6.05 -14.82
C GLY A 335 -1.49 5.78 -15.21
N ASP A 336 -1.15 5.86 -16.50
CA ASP A 336 0.22 5.67 -16.99
C ASP A 336 1.05 6.98 -17.01
N ARG A 337 0.39 8.13 -16.79
CA ARG A 337 0.94 9.49 -16.71
C ARG A 337 1.56 9.98 -18.01
N ASN A 338 1.02 9.55 -19.15
CA ASN A 338 1.47 9.97 -20.47
C ASN A 338 0.85 11.31 -20.94
N LEU A 339 0.04 11.97 -20.08
CA LEU A 339 -0.68 13.22 -20.31
C LEU A 339 -1.85 13.11 -21.28
N VAL A 340 -2.35 11.91 -21.55
CA VAL A 340 -3.58 11.65 -22.29
C VAL A 340 -4.32 10.46 -21.68
N VAL A 341 -5.61 10.64 -21.38
CA VAL A 341 -6.42 9.50 -20.95
C VAL A 341 -6.75 8.64 -22.17
N ASP A 342 -6.24 7.42 -22.23
CA ASP A 342 -6.41 6.51 -23.35
C ASP A 342 -6.58 5.04 -22.94
N ARG A 343 -6.37 4.11 -23.88
CA ARG A 343 -6.57 2.68 -23.66
C ARG A 343 -5.49 2.05 -22.76
N ALA A 344 -4.30 2.64 -22.67
CA ALA A 344 -3.26 2.19 -21.75
C ALA A 344 -3.72 2.34 -20.30
N ASP A 345 -4.42 3.42 -19.97
CA ASP A 345 -5.02 3.62 -18.65
C ASP A 345 -6.09 2.59 -18.32
N LEU A 346 -6.96 2.28 -19.28
CA LEU A 346 -7.96 1.21 -19.12
C LEU A 346 -7.28 -0.12 -18.84
N THR A 347 -6.14 -0.40 -19.49
CA THR A 347 -5.39 -1.64 -19.27
C THR A 347 -4.86 -1.72 -17.84
N LEU A 348 -4.44 -0.58 -17.25
CA LEU A 348 -4.05 -0.51 -15.84
C LEU A 348 -5.24 -0.76 -14.91
N TRP A 349 -6.41 -0.19 -15.21
CA TRP A 349 -7.64 -0.47 -14.47
C TRP A 349 -8.06 -1.94 -14.58
N GLU A 350 -8.05 -2.54 -15.76
CA GLU A 350 -8.41 -3.95 -15.98
C GLU A 350 -7.49 -4.89 -15.19
N GLN A 351 -6.19 -4.57 -15.12
CA GLN A 351 -5.21 -5.36 -14.35
C GLN A 351 -5.43 -5.26 -12.84
N SER A 352 -5.97 -4.15 -12.36
CA SER A 352 -6.20 -3.91 -10.94
C SER A 352 -7.65 -4.13 -10.52
N PHE A 353 -8.58 -4.29 -11.45
CA PHE A 353 -10.00 -4.42 -11.15
C PHE A 353 -10.26 -5.63 -10.26
N GLY A 354 -10.83 -5.39 -9.08
CA GLY A 354 -11.10 -6.44 -8.09
C GLY A 354 -9.86 -6.98 -7.35
N THR A 355 -8.68 -6.37 -7.52
CA THR A 355 -7.45 -6.81 -6.83
C THR A 355 -7.44 -6.51 -5.33
N SER A 356 -8.34 -5.67 -4.82
CA SER A 356 -8.57 -5.48 -3.38
C SER A 356 -9.19 -6.72 -2.67
N ALA A 357 -9.24 -7.88 -3.34
CA ALA A 357 -9.72 -9.15 -2.78
C ALA A 357 -8.76 -10.35 -3.02
N THR A 358 -7.60 -10.17 -3.66
CA THR A 358 -6.78 -11.31 -4.15
C THR A 358 -5.67 -11.77 -3.21
N SER A 359 -5.72 -11.42 -1.91
CA SER A 359 -4.96 -12.14 -0.87
C SER A 359 -5.61 -13.49 -0.50
N LEU A 360 -6.89 -13.70 -0.87
CA LEU A 360 -7.64 -14.92 -0.53
C LEU A 360 -7.35 -16.13 -1.44
N ALA A 361 -6.79 -15.95 -2.65
CA ALA A 361 -6.57 -17.09 -3.54
C ALA A 361 -5.28 -17.87 -3.21
N THR A 362 -4.23 -17.17 -2.77
CA THR A 362 -2.92 -17.78 -2.46
C THR A 362 -2.95 -18.49 -1.11
N SER A 363 -3.70 -17.96 -0.14
CA SER A 363 -3.88 -18.57 1.20
C SER A 363 -4.74 -19.84 1.15
N VAL A 364 -5.78 -19.89 0.32
CA VAL A 364 -6.62 -21.10 0.17
C VAL A 364 -5.89 -22.23 -0.55
N LEU A 365 -5.01 -21.92 -1.52
CA LEU A 365 -4.16 -22.93 -2.17
C LEU A 365 -3.12 -23.51 -1.21
N SER A 366 -2.56 -22.69 -0.31
CA SER A 366 -1.57 -23.14 0.69
C SER A 366 -2.19 -24.02 1.79
N VAL A 367 -3.44 -23.75 2.19
CA VAL A 367 -4.19 -24.59 3.16
C VAL A 367 -4.66 -25.90 2.52
N LYS A 368 -4.98 -25.90 1.22
CA LYS A 368 -5.34 -27.13 0.50
C LYS A 368 -4.18 -28.13 0.40
N ALA A 369 -2.95 -27.63 0.27
CA ALA A 369 -1.75 -28.45 0.26
C ALA A 369 -1.41 -29.04 1.64
N GLN A 370 -1.67 -28.31 2.73
CA GLN A 370 -1.49 -28.83 4.10
C GLN A 370 -2.55 -29.87 4.50
N LEU A 371 -3.79 -29.73 4.02
CA LEU A 371 -4.86 -30.68 4.34
C LEU A 371 -4.83 -31.97 3.48
N SER A 372 -4.06 -31.98 2.39
CA SER A 372 -3.87 -33.18 1.57
C SER A 372 -2.77 -34.12 2.07
N ASP A 373 -1.97 -33.70 3.05
CA ASP A 373 -0.79 -34.45 3.53
C ASP A 373 -1.05 -35.24 4.84
N ASP A 374 -2.18 -35.00 5.51
CA ASP A 374 -2.51 -35.62 6.82
C ASP A 374 -3.48 -36.82 6.73
N SER A 375 -3.66 -37.43 5.56
CA SER A 375 -4.54 -38.61 5.42
C SER A 375 -3.84 -39.94 5.76
N GLU A 376 -3.64 -40.22 7.04
CA GLU A 376 -3.47 -41.60 7.55
C GLU A 376 -4.85 -42.29 7.64
N PRO A 377 -5.00 -43.58 7.23
CA PRO A 377 -6.30 -44.24 7.19
C PRO A 377 -6.72 -44.73 8.58
N LEU A 378 -7.75 -44.10 9.17
CA LEU A 378 -8.42 -44.63 10.34
C LEU A 378 -9.27 -45.87 9.97
N ALA A 379 -8.80 -47.04 10.37
CA ALA A 379 -9.57 -48.28 10.35
C ALA A 379 -10.59 -48.31 11.52
N GLY A 380 -11.89 -48.44 11.21
CA GLY A 380 -12.93 -48.66 12.23
C GLY A 380 -14.34 -48.37 11.76
N ILE A 381 -15.06 -49.41 11.35
CA ILE A 381 -16.38 -49.40 10.72
C ILE A 381 -17.50 -48.94 11.67
N GLY A 382 -18.43 -48.13 11.15
CA GLY A 382 -19.74 -47.86 11.76
C GLY A 382 -20.64 -47.04 10.83
N ASP A 383 -21.46 -47.75 10.06
CA ASP A 383 -22.49 -47.27 9.12
C ASP A 383 -23.42 -46.18 9.71
N VAL A 384 -23.48 -45.01 9.04
CA VAL A 384 -24.62 -44.09 9.02
C VAL A 384 -24.65 -43.37 7.67
N GLY A 385 -25.84 -43.37 7.05
CA GLY A 385 -26.12 -42.99 5.65
C GLY A 385 -25.83 -41.53 5.24
N PRO A 386 -26.28 -41.13 4.03
CA PRO A 386 -25.68 -40.03 3.26
C PRO A 386 -25.85 -38.69 3.96
N VAL A 387 -24.73 -38.04 4.27
CA VAL A 387 -24.68 -36.72 4.91
C VAL A 387 -24.87 -35.65 3.84
N ASP A 388 -26.11 -35.17 3.74
CA ASP A 388 -26.59 -34.15 2.81
C ASP A 388 -26.26 -32.73 3.33
N SER A 389 -24.98 -32.44 3.62
CA SER A 389 -24.57 -31.15 4.20
C SER A 389 -23.39 -30.45 3.51
N VAL A 390 -22.99 -30.90 2.32
CA VAL A 390 -22.01 -30.19 1.48
C VAL A 390 -22.69 -29.40 0.35
N ALA A 391 -23.93 -29.74 -0.02
CA ALA A 391 -24.67 -29.03 -1.06
C ALA A 391 -25.30 -27.69 -0.60
N LEU A 392 -25.47 -27.47 0.71
CA LEU A 392 -26.10 -26.24 1.23
C LEU A 392 -25.09 -25.10 1.48
N GLY A 393 -23.80 -25.43 1.66
CA GLY A 393 -22.73 -24.44 1.81
C GLY A 393 -22.25 -23.84 0.48
N ILE A 394 -22.36 -24.59 -0.62
CA ILE A 394 -21.93 -24.16 -1.95
C ILE A 394 -23.00 -23.27 -2.62
N ALA A 395 -24.28 -23.44 -2.28
CA ALA A 395 -25.36 -22.59 -2.81
C ALA A 395 -25.37 -21.16 -2.22
N LEU A 396 -24.74 -20.93 -1.06
CA LEU A 396 -24.68 -19.59 -0.44
C LEU A 396 -23.46 -18.78 -0.90
N ALA A 397 -22.38 -19.43 -1.36
CA ALA A 397 -21.20 -18.77 -1.90
C ALA A 397 -21.34 -18.39 -3.39
N LEU A 398 -22.27 -19.01 -4.12
CA LEU A 398 -22.53 -18.68 -5.54
C LEU A 398 -23.57 -17.56 -5.74
N ALA A 399 -24.26 -17.10 -4.68
CA ALA A 399 -25.31 -16.08 -4.77
C ALA A 399 -24.80 -14.62 -4.63
N VAL A 400 -23.49 -14.41 -4.42
CA VAL A 400 -22.87 -13.07 -4.33
C VAL A 400 -22.16 -12.68 -5.65
N LEU A 401 -22.24 -13.53 -6.68
CA LEU A 401 -21.53 -13.36 -7.95
C LEU A 401 -22.44 -13.12 -9.17
N GLU A 402 -23.72 -12.81 -9.00
CA GLU A 402 -24.55 -12.33 -10.12
C GLU A 402 -24.82 -10.82 -9.98
N PRO A 403 -24.47 -9.99 -10.97
CA PRO A 403 -24.86 -8.59 -10.97
C PRO A 403 -26.38 -8.51 -10.99
N THR A 404 -26.92 -7.58 -10.19
CA THR A 404 -28.37 -7.38 -10.11
C THR A 404 -28.92 -7.07 -11.51
N ARG A 405 -30.14 -7.54 -11.78
CA ARG A 405 -30.83 -7.44 -13.08
C ARG A 405 -30.99 -6.00 -13.61
N ASP A 406 -30.64 -4.99 -12.81
CA ASP A 406 -30.65 -3.57 -13.19
C ASP A 406 -29.36 -3.12 -13.91
N ASP A 407 -28.26 -3.89 -13.83
CA ASP A 407 -26.98 -3.55 -14.49
C ASP A 407 -26.89 -4.04 -15.95
N LEU A 408 -27.78 -4.92 -16.39
CA LEU A 408 -27.75 -5.54 -17.73
C LEU A 408 -28.54 -4.79 -18.83
N VAL A 409 -29.05 -3.58 -18.55
CA VAL A 409 -29.82 -2.80 -19.53
C VAL A 409 -28.97 -1.80 -20.32
N ALA A 410 -27.73 -1.50 -19.93
CA ALA A 410 -26.89 -0.51 -20.62
C ALA A 410 -25.96 -1.06 -21.72
N ALA A 411 -25.88 -2.39 -21.91
CA ALA A 411 -24.90 -3.01 -22.81
C ALA A 411 -25.55 -3.95 -23.85
N ARG A 412 -26.40 -3.40 -24.73
CA ARG A 412 -26.73 -4.09 -26.00
C ARG A 412 -26.34 -3.22 -27.20
N PRO A 413 -25.36 -3.63 -28.02
CA PRO A 413 -25.15 -3.03 -29.33
C PRO A 413 -26.32 -3.42 -30.25
N ASN A 414 -26.91 -2.42 -30.89
CA ASN A 414 -28.00 -2.59 -31.85
C ASN A 414 -27.39 -2.99 -33.20
N THR A 415 -27.31 -4.30 -33.50
CA THR A 415 -26.95 -4.81 -34.83
C THR A 415 -28.22 -5.12 -35.63
N ALA A 416 -28.58 -4.22 -36.53
CA ALA A 416 -29.51 -4.50 -37.62
C ALA A 416 -28.75 -4.42 -38.97
N ALA A 417 -28.78 -5.53 -39.69
CA ALA A 417 -28.13 -5.78 -40.96
C ALA A 417 -28.74 -4.97 -42.13
N ILE A 418 -27.90 -4.54 -43.09
CA ILE A 418 -28.29 -4.33 -44.50
C ILE A 418 -27.12 -4.75 -45.39
N ALA A 419 -27.44 -5.52 -46.43
CA ALA A 419 -26.56 -6.29 -47.32
C ALA A 419 -25.96 -5.49 -48.50
N ASP A 420 -24.87 -6.03 -49.08
CA ASP A 420 -24.45 -5.91 -50.50
C ASP A 420 -25.65 -6.17 -51.45
N GLU A 421 -25.86 -5.58 -52.64
CA GLU A 421 -24.97 -5.14 -53.75
C GLU A 421 -25.81 -4.31 -54.79
N PRO A 422 -25.40 -4.03 -56.06
CA PRO A 422 -24.70 -2.86 -56.62
C PRO A 422 -25.53 -1.96 -57.60
N LEU A 423 -25.03 -0.77 -58.01
CA LEU A 423 -25.20 -0.24 -59.38
C LEU A 423 -24.30 0.98 -59.71
N HIS A 424 -24.20 1.27 -61.01
CA HIS A 424 -23.10 1.89 -61.75
C HIS A 424 -23.54 3.26 -62.37
N VAL A 425 -22.56 4.17 -62.55
CA VAL A 425 -22.46 5.31 -63.53
C VAL A 425 -23.39 6.56 -63.42
N GLN A 426 -22.80 7.77 -63.28
CA GLN A 426 -22.67 8.81 -64.33
C GLN A 426 -22.29 10.22 -63.79
N THR A 427 -21.13 10.72 -64.27
CA THR A 427 -20.76 12.10 -64.78
C THR A 427 -21.26 13.36 -64.04
N ALA A 428 -20.54 14.49 -63.89
CA ALA A 428 -19.53 15.20 -64.68
C ALA A 428 -18.78 16.21 -63.74
N ALA A 429 -17.47 16.49 -63.90
CA ALA A 429 -16.90 17.69 -64.54
C ALA A 429 -17.44 19.04 -63.94
N GLU A 430 -16.67 20.03 -63.49
CA GLU A 430 -15.47 20.68 -64.02
C GLU A 430 -14.84 21.65 -62.99
N GLN A 431 -13.51 21.82 -63.09
CA GLN A 431 -12.72 23.07 -63.02
C GLN A 431 -12.82 23.97 -61.75
N SER A 432 -11.73 24.41 -61.10
CA SER A 432 -10.74 25.32 -61.68
C SER A 432 -9.60 25.66 -60.70
N PHE A 433 -8.36 25.44 -61.17
CA PHE A 433 -7.12 26.23 -61.07
C PHE A 433 -6.46 26.62 -59.72
N LEU A 434 -5.19 26.16 -59.62
CA LEU A 434 -3.90 26.89 -59.44
C LEU A 434 -3.77 27.97 -58.35
N ALA A 435 -2.64 28.22 -57.70
CA ALA A 435 -1.32 27.59 -57.59
C ALA A 435 -0.53 28.39 -56.53
N SER A 436 0.44 27.73 -55.92
CA SER A 436 1.74 28.21 -55.40
C SER A 436 1.94 29.69 -55.04
N ALA A 437 2.41 29.95 -53.81
CA ALA A 437 3.75 30.50 -53.55
C ALA A 437 4.00 30.71 -52.05
N GLU A 438 4.98 29.99 -51.50
CA GLU A 438 5.86 30.53 -50.44
C GLU A 438 6.92 31.44 -51.09
N PRO A 439 7.43 32.48 -50.41
CA PRO A 439 8.65 32.29 -49.60
C PRO A 439 8.72 33.10 -48.27
N ARG A 440 9.61 32.60 -47.40
CA ARG A 440 10.09 33.10 -46.09
C ARG A 440 10.86 34.47 -46.17
N PRO A 441 11.66 34.90 -45.16
CA PRO A 441 11.40 35.41 -43.79
C PRO A 441 12.08 36.80 -43.55
N ASN A 442 11.92 37.43 -42.36
CA ASN A 442 12.91 38.32 -41.68
C ASN A 442 12.27 38.96 -40.43
N GLU A 443 12.76 38.73 -39.21
CA GLU A 443 13.91 39.36 -38.50
C GLU A 443 13.55 40.60 -37.63
N ALA A 444 13.93 40.46 -36.35
CA ALA A 444 14.57 41.47 -35.49
C ALA A 444 13.76 42.61 -34.81
N SER A 445 13.69 42.47 -33.48
CA SER A 445 14.37 43.34 -32.49
C SER A 445 13.66 44.49 -31.76
N SER A 446 13.77 44.37 -30.42
CA SER A 446 14.12 45.41 -29.42
C SER A 446 12.99 46.25 -28.82
N ARG A 447 12.73 46.04 -27.52
CA ARG A 447 13.15 46.85 -26.35
C ARG A 447 12.35 48.16 -26.20
N VAL A 448 11.76 48.37 -25.01
CA VAL A 448 12.13 49.40 -24.01
C VAL A 448 10.96 49.68 -23.03
N ARG A 449 11.23 49.39 -21.75
CA ARG A 449 10.89 50.12 -20.49
C ARG A 449 9.44 50.60 -20.20
N ARG A 450 8.84 49.98 -19.17
CA ARG A 450 8.39 50.51 -17.83
C ARG A 450 8.42 52.05 -17.58
N PRO A 451 7.74 52.62 -16.56
CA PRO A 451 6.79 52.05 -15.58
C PRO A 451 5.60 52.96 -15.15
N GLU A 452 4.75 52.41 -14.27
CA GLU A 452 4.07 53.02 -13.10
C GLU A 452 3.18 54.27 -13.26
N ARG A 453 1.89 54.11 -12.90
CA ARG A 453 1.21 55.03 -11.99
C ARG A 453 0.26 54.29 -11.05
N ARG A 454 0.29 54.77 -9.81
CA ARG A 454 -0.32 54.30 -8.56
C ARG A 454 -1.63 55.07 -8.31
N ALA A 455 -2.49 54.49 -7.45
CA ALA A 455 -3.61 55.11 -6.70
C ALA A 455 -4.88 55.41 -7.52
N SER A 456 -6.12 55.28 -7.03
CA SER A 456 -6.66 55.00 -5.68
C SER A 456 -8.18 54.75 -5.76
N LEU A 457 -8.67 53.99 -4.77
CA LEU A 457 -10.03 53.83 -4.23
C LEU A 457 -11.06 54.97 -4.42
N THR A 458 -12.32 54.58 -4.68
CA THR A 458 -13.65 55.00 -4.11
C THR A 458 -14.70 54.79 -5.22
N GLU A 459 -15.77 53.99 -5.14
CA GLU A 459 -16.91 53.82 -4.21
C GLU A 459 -18.17 53.80 -5.13
N VAL A 460 -19.34 53.33 -4.65
CA VAL A 460 -20.70 53.39 -5.28
C VAL A 460 -20.99 52.21 -6.27
N ASP A 461 -22.09 51.43 -6.23
CA ASP A 461 -23.39 51.55 -5.57
C ASP A 461 -24.07 50.19 -5.35
N ALA A 462 -25.12 50.22 -4.53
CA ALA A 462 -25.98 49.11 -4.15
C ALA A 462 -27.16 48.84 -5.11
N ALA A 463 -27.81 47.70 -4.83
CA ALA A 463 -29.23 47.39 -5.00
C ALA A 463 -29.70 46.69 -6.30
N LEU A 464 -30.19 45.45 -6.14
CA LEU A 464 -31.63 45.17 -6.29
C LEU A 464 -32.00 43.80 -5.68
N ARG A 465 -32.83 43.84 -4.63
CA ARG A 465 -33.69 42.74 -4.16
C ARG A 465 -35.06 42.88 -4.84
N ASN A 466 -35.66 41.77 -5.25
CA ASN A 466 -37.08 41.47 -5.01
C ASN A 466 -37.29 39.95 -5.13
N THR A 467 -37.47 39.22 -4.02
CA THR A 467 -38.73 38.96 -3.27
C THR A 467 -39.65 37.96 -3.97
N LEU A 468 -39.86 36.79 -3.36
CA LEU A 468 -41.19 36.14 -3.31
C LEU A 468 -41.32 35.30 -2.03
N PHE A 469 -42.27 35.74 -1.22
CA PHE A 469 -42.80 35.14 0.01
C PHE A 469 -43.70 33.93 -0.32
N PHE A 470 -43.74 32.93 0.57
CA PHE A 470 -45.00 32.48 1.18
C PHE A 470 -44.73 31.81 2.52
N ARG A 471 -45.50 32.24 3.53
CA ARG A 471 -45.54 31.77 4.91
C ARG A 471 -46.92 31.17 5.13
N SER A 472 -47.05 30.05 5.84
CA SER A 472 -48.19 29.84 6.72
C SER A 472 -47.71 29.21 8.03
N GLN A 473 -48.20 29.77 9.14
CA GLN A 473 -48.06 29.26 10.49
C GLN A 473 -49.45 28.88 11.00
N SER A 474 -49.51 27.82 11.81
CA SER A 474 -50.36 27.69 13.01
C SER A 474 -49.97 26.36 13.68
N GLY A 475 -49.76 26.20 14.99
CA GLY A 475 -49.84 27.08 16.14
C GLY A 475 -49.51 26.28 17.43
N ARG A 476 -49.10 27.02 18.48
CA ARG A 476 -49.15 26.81 19.96
C ARG A 476 -49.47 25.39 20.50
N SER A 477 -48.81 24.87 21.54
CA SER A 477 -48.74 25.45 22.90
C SER A 477 -47.72 24.71 23.79
N THR A 478 -46.97 25.45 24.61
CA THR A 478 -46.33 25.07 25.90
C THR A 478 -47.40 24.89 27.01
N PRO A 479 -47.15 24.31 28.22
CA PRO A 479 -45.97 24.58 29.09
C PRO A 479 -45.41 23.49 30.04
N ILE A 480 -44.14 23.72 30.45
CA ILE A 480 -43.52 23.66 31.81
C ILE A 480 -43.77 22.42 32.70
N ILE A 481 -42.69 21.82 33.21
CA ILE A 481 -42.37 21.62 34.65
C ILE A 481 -40.86 21.31 34.79
N GLU A 482 -40.22 22.04 35.70
CA GLU A 482 -38.88 21.79 36.28
C GLU A 482 -38.93 20.60 37.26
N ASP A 483 -37.90 19.76 37.24
CA ASP A 483 -37.03 19.43 38.39
C ASP A 483 -35.77 18.70 37.90
#